data_AF-A0A4Q3GTX1-F1
#
_entry.id   AF-A0A4Q3GTX1-F1
#
_cell.length_a   1.000
_cell.length_b   1.000
_cell.length_c   1.000
_cell.angle_alpha   90.00
_cell.angle_beta   90.00
_cell.angle_gamma   90.00
#
_symmetry.space_group_name_H-M   'P 1'
#
loop_
_entity.id
_entity.type
_entity.pdbx_description
1 polymer ?
#
loop_
_entity_poly.entity_id
_entity_poly.type
_entity_poly.pdbx_seq_one_letter_code
_entity_poly.pdbx_strand_id
1 'polypeptide(L)'
;DLRRYLTPSAGVFNWRKVAGQKNLSVHSFGAAIDLNTKFADYWVWSGGKPGRVPVYKNKFPMEIVEIFEKHGFIWGGRWYHYDTMHFEYRPELLEIAKRSGVAACK
;
A
#
# COMPACT_ATOMS: atom_id res chain seq x y z
N ASP A 1 -19.00 1.94 -10.68
CA ASP A 1 -17.84 2.06 -11.58
C ASP A 1 -16.57 2.25 -10.75
N LEU A 2 -15.62 1.30 -10.85
CA LEU A 2 -14.37 1.30 -10.09
C LEU A 2 -13.25 2.12 -10.76
N ARG A 3 -13.37 2.43 -12.05
CA ARG A 3 -12.29 3.02 -12.84
C ARG A 3 -11.76 4.32 -12.26
N ARG A 4 -12.63 5.15 -11.69
CA ARG A 4 -12.26 6.44 -11.08
C ARG A 4 -11.22 6.30 -9.96
N TYR A 5 -11.19 5.17 -9.26
CA TYR A 5 -10.23 4.91 -8.17
C TYR A 5 -8.86 4.47 -8.72
N LEU A 6 -8.82 3.96 -9.94
CA LEU A 6 -7.60 3.46 -10.58
C LEU A 6 -6.89 4.53 -11.40
N THR A 7 -7.64 5.48 -11.98
CA THR A 7 -7.11 6.46 -12.94
C THR A 7 -7.35 7.92 -12.51
N PRO A 8 -6.37 8.83 -12.69
CA PRO A 8 -5.01 8.55 -13.15
C PRO A 8 -4.22 7.73 -12.10
N SER A 9 -3.31 6.87 -12.56
CA SER A 9 -2.36 6.21 -11.65
C SER A 9 -1.37 7.26 -11.14
N ALA A 10 -0.96 7.13 -9.88
CA ALA A 10 0.04 7.99 -9.28
C ALA A 10 1.49 7.49 -9.46
N GLY A 11 1.68 6.36 -10.14
CA GLY A 11 2.99 5.88 -10.59
C GLY A 11 3.23 4.40 -10.33
N VAL A 12 4.22 3.85 -11.02
CA VAL A 12 4.67 2.45 -10.87
C VAL A 12 6.17 2.42 -10.61
N PHE A 13 6.99 2.74 -11.61
CA PHE A 13 8.44 2.80 -11.45
C PHE A 13 8.91 4.21 -11.09
N ASN A 14 9.69 4.32 -10.02
CA ASN A 14 10.37 5.55 -9.62
C ASN A 14 11.59 5.20 -8.78
N TRP A 15 12.80 5.40 -9.33
CA TRP A 15 14.05 5.10 -8.64
C TRP A 15 14.35 6.14 -7.56
N ARG A 16 13.97 5.82 -6.31
CA ARG A 16 14.13 6.71 -5.15
C ARG A 16 14.26 5.95 -3.84
N LYS A 17 14.80 6.64 -2.83
CA LYS A 17 14.67 6.22 -1.44
C LYS A 17 13.24 6.46 -0.94
N VAL A 18 12.84 5.73 0.09
CA VAL A 18 11.64 6.09 0.87
C VAL A 18 11.92 7.42 1.58
N ALA A 19 10.91 8.30 1.64
CA ALA A 19 11.07 9.63 2.22
C ALA A 19 11.56 9.53 3.68
N GLY A 20 12.68 10.20 3.98
CA GLY A 20 13.28 10.18 5.32
C GLY A 20 13.96 8.86 5.71
N GLN A 21 14.09 7.89 4.80
CA GLN A 21 14.72 6.59 5.07
C GLN A 21 15.96 6.36 4.20
N LYS A 22 16.83 5.44 4.64
CA LYS A 22 18.04 5.07 3.89
C LYS A 22 17.76 4.05 2.77
N ASN A 23 16.70 3.27 2.90
CA ASN A 23 16.36 2.17 2.01
C ASN A 23 15.66 2.66 0.73
N LEU A 24 15.83 1.90 -0.36
CA LEU A 24 15.10 2.12 -1.60
C LEU A 24 13.61 1.83 -1.41
N SER A 25 12.78 2.63 -2.08
CA SER A 25 11.35 2.38 -2.24
C SER A 25 11.10 1.13 -3.10
N VAL A 26 10.02 0.39 -2.85
CA VAL A 26 9.62 -0.74 -3.70
C VAL A 26 9.33 -0.31 -5.14
N HIS A 27 8.89 0.94 -5.34
CA HIS A 27 8.77 1.55 -6.67
C HIS A 27 10.09 1.55 -7.47
N SER A 28 11.24 1.55 -6.80
CA SER A 28 12.56 1.48 -7.48
C SER A 28 12.80 0.14 -8.15
N PHE A 29 12.05 -0.90 -7.79
CA PHE A 29 12.16 -2.24 -8.36
C PHE A 29 11.01 -2.56 -9.33
N GLY A 30 10.14 -1.60 -9.64
CA GLY A 30 8.96 -1.82 -10.47
C GLY A 30 7.93 -2.78 -9.86
N ALA A 31 8.04 -3.03 -8.55
CA ALA A 31 7.20 -3.98 -7.81
C ALA A 31 6.14 -3.26 -6.96
N ALA A 32 5.77 -2.02 -7.29
CA ALA A 32 4.71 -1.30 -6.61
C ALA A 32 3.94 -0.40 -7.57
N ILE A 33 2.68 -0.13 -7.24
CA ILE A 33 1.79 0.77 -7.96
C ILE A 33 1.04 1.65 -6.96
N ASP A 34 0.98 2.95 -7.26
CA ASP A 34 0.11 3.88 -6.56
C ASP A 34 -1.13 4.17 -7.44
N LEU A 35 -2.31 3.97 -6.85
CA LEU A 35 -3.60 4.27 -7.47
C LEU A 35 -3.94 5.77 -7.39
N ASN A 36 -5.16 6.14 -7.76
CA ASN A 36 -5.56 7.55 -7.83
C ASN A 36 -5.51 8.23 -6.45
N THR A 37 -4.58 9.19 -6.31
CA THR A 37 -4.32 9.95 -5.09
C THR A 37 -5.51 10.79 -4.62
N LYS A 38 -6.49 11.08 -5.49
CA LYS A 38 -7.73 11.77 -5.11
C LYS A 38 -8.51 11.05 -4.01
N PHE A 39 -8.41 9.72 -3.97
CA PHE A 39 -9.08 8.88 -2.98
C PHE A 39 -8.13 8.40 -1.89
N ALA A 40 -6.86 8.78 -1.97
CA ALA A 40 -5.86 8.36 -1.02
C ALA A 40 -5.91 9.15 0.28
N ASP A 41 -5.30 8.54 1.27
CA ASP A 41 -4.97 9.04 2.58
C ASP A 41 -3.62 8.43 2.97
N TYR A 42 -2.78 9.25 3.58
CA TYR A 42 -1.42 8.91 3.98
C TYR A 42 -1.20 9.47 5.38
N TRP A 43 -0.62 8.66 6.26
CA TRP A 43 -0.55 8.98 7.68
C TRP A 43 0.12 10.32 8.00
N VAL A 44 1.10 10.75 7.20
CA VAL A 44 1.75 12.06 7.37
C VAL A 44 0.84 13.20 6.93
N TRP A 45 0.04 13.04 5.87
CA TRP A 45 -0.91 14.05 5.42
C TRP A 45 -2.00 14.32 6.45
N SER A 46 -2.34 13.29 7.23
CA SER A 46 -3.24 13.40 8.39
C SER A 46 -2.55 13.92 9.67
N GLY A 47 -1.28 14.38 9.58
CA GLY A 47 -0.54 14.94 10.72
C GLY A 47 -0.01 13.88 11.71
N GLY A 48 0.06 12.61 11.29
CA GLY A 48 0.57 11.53 12.12
C GLY A 48 2.04 11.70 12.47
N LYS A 49 2.40 11.15 13.64
CA LYS A 49 3.77 11.07 14.15
C LYS A 49 4.09 9.62 14.52
N PRO A 50 5.36 9.20 14.56
CA PRO A 50 5.72 7.87 15.05
C PRO A 50 5.09 7.61 16.43
N GLY A 51 4.39 6.48 16.57
CA GLY A 51 3.65 6.11 17.79
C GLY A 51 2.31 6.84 18.01
N ARG A 52 1.95 7.80 17.15
CA ARG A 52 0.67 8.51 17.18
C ARG A 52 0.15 8.72 15.76
N VAL A 53 -0.37 7.64 15.17
CA VAL A 53 -0.98 7.67 13.84
C VAL A 53 -2.51 7.78 13.97
N PRO A 54 -3.14 8.81 13.35
CA PRO A 54 -4.60 8.93 13.32
C PRO A 54 -5.25 7.77 12.55
N VAL A 55 -6.48 7.40 12.91
CA VAL A 55 -7.25 6.43 12.12
C VAL A 55 -7.72 7.12 10.83
N TYR A 56 -7.46 6.52 9.68
CA TYR A 56 -7.98 7.02 8.40
C TYR A 56 -9.38 6.47 8.11
N LYS A 57 -10.10 7.18 7.24
CA LYS A 57 -11.36 6.67 6.66
C LYS A 57 -11.09 6.20 5.25
N ASN A 58 -11.12 4.88 5.04
CA ASN A 58 -10.88 4.30 3.73
C ASN A 58 -11.89 4.83 2.70
N LYS A 59 -11.40 5.31 1.56
CA LYS A 59 -12.21 5.74 0.43
C LYS A 59 -12.13 4.77 -0.76
N PHE A 60 -11.14 3.88 -0.79
CA PHE A 60 -11.03 2.85 -1.82
C PHE A 60 -12.05 1.74 -1.58
N PRO A 61 -12.82 1.31 -2.60
CA PRO A 61 -13.64 0.10 -2.51
C PRO A 61 -12.79 -1.10 -2.11
N MET A 62 -13.24 -1.87 -1.12
CA MET A 62 -12.51 -3.06 -0.67
C MET A 62 -12.38 -4.11 -1.78
N GLU A 63 -13.31 -4.15 -2.74
CA GLU A 63 -13.20 -4.99 -3.93
C GLU A 63 -11.88 -4.78 -4.69
N ILE A 64 -11.40 -3.53 -4.81
CA ILE A 64 -10.11 -3.24 -5.45
C ILE A 64 -8.98 -3.85 -4.61
N VAL A 65 -9.00 -3.62 -3.30
CA VAL A 65 -8.00 -4.12 -2.36
C VAL A 65 -7.91 -5.64 -2.42
N GLU A 66 -9.05 -6.32 -2.33
CA GLU A 66 -9.16 -7.78 -2.35
C GLU A 66 -8.65 -8.39 -3.65
N ILE A 67 -8.91 -7.74 -4.80
CA ILE A 67 -8.36 -8.18 -6.09
C ILE A 67 -6.83 -8.09 -6.09
N PHE A 68 -6.26 -6.95 -5.66
CA PHE A 68 -4.81 -6.81 -5.56
C PHE A 68 -4.19 -7.85 -4.62
N GLU A 69 -4.76 -8.05 -3.44
CA GLU A 69 -4.28 -9.00 -2.44
C GLU A 69 -4.35 -10.45 -2.93
N LYS A 70 -5.44 -10.82 -3.63
CA LYS A 70 -5.57 -12.12 -4.29
C LYS A 70 -4.44 -12.37 -5.30
N HIS A 71 -3.94 -11.31 -5.94
CA HIS A 71 -2.88 -11.38 -6.95
C HIS A 71 -1.48 -11.13 -6.40
N GLY A 72 -1.29 -11.19 -5.07
CA GLY A 72 0.04 -11.18 -4.46
C GLY A 72 0.56 -9.80 -4.05
N PHE A 73 -0.30 -8.78 -4.07
CA PHE A 73 0.02 -7.46 -3.55
C PHE A 73 -0.29 -7.37 -2.05
N ILE A 74 0.42 -6.48 -1.37
CA ILE A 74 0.15 -6.03 -0.02
C ILE A 74 -0.31 -4.59 -0.10
N TRP A 75 -1.45 -4.29 0.52
CA TRP A 75 -2.02 -2.94 0.52
C TRP A 75 -1.48 -2.11 1.68
N GLY A 76 -0.95 -0.92 1.37
CA GLY A 76 -0.42 0.02 2.35
C GLY A 76 -1.46 0.56 3.33
N GLY A 77 -2.75 0.44 3.02
CA GLY A 77 -3.84 0.77 3.95
C GLY A 77 -3.94 -0.14 5.17
N ARG A 78 -3.30 -1.33 5.15
CA ARG A 78 -3.25 -2.24 6.31
C ARG A 78 -2.15 -1.90 7.32
N TRP A 79 -1.23 -1.00 6.98
CA TRP A 79 -0.10 -0.68 7.84
C TRP A 79 -0.49 0.27 8.97
N TYR A 80 0.24 0.19 10.09
CA TYR A 80 0.11 1.19 11.16
C TYR A 80 0.41 2.60 10.64
N HIS A 81 1.49 2.76 9.88
CA HIS A 81 1.80 3.97 9.11
C HIS A 81 1.18 3.83 7.71
N TYR A 82 -0.14 3.99 7.62
CA TYR A 82 -0.91 3.68 6.41
C TYR A 82 -0.54 4.55 5.20
N ASP A 83 -0.63 3.93 4.02
CA ASP A 83 -0.42 4.55 2.71
C ASP A 83 -1.42 3.96 1.71
N THR A 84 -2.61 4.55 1.58
CA THR A 84 -3.77 3.84 1.02
C THR A 84 -3.81 3.78 -0.51
N MET A 85 -3.03 4.61 -1.22
CA MET A 85 -2.83 4.46 -2.66
C MET A 85 -1.87 3.32 -3.00
N HIS A 86 -1.04 2.91 -2.04
CA HIS A 86 0.13 2.09 -2.29
C HIS A 86 -0.19 0.60 -2.26
N PHE A 87 0.22 -0.10 -3.32
CA PHE A 87 0.19 -1.55 -3.41
C PHE A 87 1.57 -2.04 -3.81
N GLU A 88 2.19 -2.88 -2.98
CA GLU A 88 3.47 -3.51 -3.28
C GLU A 88 3.30 -5.00 -3.58
N TYR A 89 3.86 -5.46 -4.69
CA TYR A 89 3.85 -6.85 -5.11
C TYR A 89 4.92 -7.63 -4.34
N ARG A 90 4.49 -8.43 -3.37
CA ARG A 90 5.37 -9.18 -2.45
C ARG A 90 4.90 -10.64 -2.28
N PRO A 91 4.72 -11.40 -3.37
CA PRO A 91 4.22 -12.77 -3.31
C PRO A 91 5.10 -13.67 -2.43
N GLU A 92 6.40 -13.39 -2.35
CA GLU A 92 7.35 -14.12 -1.52
C GLU A 92 7.05 -13.96 -0.03
N LEU A 93 6.64 -12.77 0.43
CA LEU A 93 6.25 -12.56 1.82
C LEU A 93 4.96 -13.32 2.16
N LEU A 94 4.00 -13.31 1.24
CA LEU A 94 2.73 -14.02 1.39
C LEU A 94 2.94 -15.53 1.42
N GLU A 95 3.85 -16.05 0.59
CA GLU A 95 4.19 -17.47 0.58
C GLU A 95 4.95 -17.89 1.85
N ILE A 96 5.88 -17.07 2.34
CA ILE A 96 6.54 -17.31 3.63
C ILE A 96 5.50 -17.37 4.75
N ALA A 97 4.59 -16.39 4.82
CA ALA A 97 3.54 -16.36 5.85
C ALA A 97 2.65 -17.61 5.83
N LYS A 98 2.21 -18.06 4.64
CA LYS A 98 1.45 -19.31 4.46
C LYS A 98 2.21 -20.52 4.99
N ARG A 99 3.51 -20.63 4.67
CA ARG A 99 4.34 -21.77 5.10
C ARG A 99 4.69 -21.74 6.57
N SER A 100 4.81 -20.56 7.17
CA SER A 100 5.11 -20.41 8.60
C SER A 100 3.93 -20.80 9.50
N GLY A 101 2.73 -21.05 8.96
CA GLY A 101 1.52 -21.30 9.76
C GLY A 101 1.05 -20.09 10.57
N VAL A 102 1.72 -18.95 10.42
CA VAL A 102 1.34 -17.68 11.01
C VAL A 102 0.32 -17.05 10.08
N ALA A 103 -0.96 -17.08 10.46
CA ALA A 103 -1.93 -16.23 9.81
C ALA A 103 -1.51 -14.77 10.05
N ALA A 104 -1.02 -14.09 9.00
CA ALA A 104 -0.87 -12.65 9.04
C ALA A 104 -2.24 -12.06 9.42
N CYS A 105 -2.27 -11.26 10.48
CA CYS A 105 -3.45 -10.84 11.24
C CYS A 105 -4.78 -10.82 10.46
N LYS A 106 -5.78 -11.55 10.98
CA LYS A 106 -7.19 -11.39 10.60
C LYS A 106 -7.73 -10.05 11.09
#